data_AF-A0A953LSD3-F1
#
_entry.id   AF-A0A953LSD3-F1
#
_cell.length_a   1.000
_cell.length_b   1.000
_cell.length_c   1.000
_cell.angle_alpha   90.00
_cell.angle_beta   90.00
_cell.angle_gamma   90.00
#
_symmetry.space_group_name_H-M   'P 1'
#
loop_
_entity.id
_entity.type
_entity.pdbx_description
1 polymer ?
#
loop_
_entity_poly.entity_id
_entity_poly.type
_entity_poly.pdbx_seq_one_letter_code
_entity_poly.pdbx_strand_id
1 'polypeptide(L)' 'TMYRIHGTNEPWRIGEEASSGCIRLTNDDIVDLYNRTRLGATVIVTR' A
#
# COMPACT_ATOMS: atom_id res chain seq x y z
N THR A 1 -6.88 -7.09 -14.00
CA THR A 1 -6.06 -7.11 -12.76
C THR A 1 -6.43 -5.88 -11.94
N MET A 2 -6.71 -6.00 -10.65
CA MET A 2 -6.97 -4.84 -9.77
C MET A 2 -5.75 -4.60 -8.89
N TYR A 3 -5.20 -3.38 -8.95
CA TYR A 3 -4.18 -2.92 -8.02
C TYR A 3 -4.84 -2.36 -6.76
N ARG A 4 -4.22 -2.59 -5.60
CA ARG A 4 -4.67 -2.07 -4.30
C ARG A 4 -3.47 -1.58 -3.50
N ILE A 5 -3.74 -0.64 -2.61
CA ILE A 5 -2.84 -0.22 -1.53
C ILE A 5 -3.44 -0.76 -0.24
N HIS A 6 -2.69 -1.55 0.54
CA HIS A 6 -3.21 -2.17 1.75
C HIS A 6 -2.10 -2.47 2.78
N GLY A 7 -2.51 -2.71 4.02
CA GLY A 7 -1.64 -3.21 5.09
C GLY A 7 -1.22 -4.68 4.88
N THR A 8 -0.55 -5.26 5.87
CA THR A 8 -0.03 -6.63 5.75
C THR A 8 -0.06 -7.38 7.08
N ASN A 9 -0.29 -8.69 7.03
CA ASN A 9 -0.07 -9.62 8.15
C ASN A 9 1.36 -10.18 8.18
N GLU A 10 2.18 -9.87 7.17
CA GLU A 10 3.59 -10.26 7.06
C GLU A 10 4.46 -8.99 7.01
N PRO A 11 4.56 -8.21 8.09
CA PRO A 11 5.28 -6.93 8.09
C PRO A 11 6.78 -7.08 7.79
N TRP A 12 7.39 -8.22 8.11
CA TRP A 12 8.80 -8.51 7.81
C TRP A 12 9.11 -8.64 6.32
N ARG A 13 8.09 -8.75 5.45
CA ARG A 13 8.26 -8.83 3.98
C ARG A 13 8.12 -7.48 3.28
N ILE A 14 7.89 -6.39 4.02
CA ILE A 14 7.87 -5.04 3.44
C ILE A 14 9.25 -4.72 2.85
N GLY A 15 9.28 -4.25 1.60
CA GLY A 15 10.51 -3.98 0.84
C GLY A 15 10.96 -5.13 -0.06
N GLU A 16 10.33 -6.30 0.02
CA GLU A 16 10.58 -7.43 -0.90
C GLU A 16 9.68 -7.36 -2.15
N GLU A 17 10.12 -7.98 -3.25
CA GLU A 17 9.29 -8.26 -4.44
C GLU A 17 8.30 -9.41 -4.18
N ALA A 18 7.45 -9.26 -3.17
CA ALA A 18 6.57 -10.31 -2.66
C ALA A 18 5.08 -10.10 -3.00
N SER A 19 4.73 -9.04 -3.71
CA SER A 19 3.35 -8.77 -4.10
C SER A 19 3.10 -9.11 -5.58
N SER A 20 1.89 -9.56 -5.90
CA SER A 20 1.42 -9.69 -7.29
C SER A 20 1.01 -8.33 -7.90
N GLY A 21 1.79 -7.29 -7.61
CA GLY A 21 1.58 -5.91 -8.08
C GLY A 21 0.80 -4.98 -7.12
N CYS A 22 0.25 -5.48 -6.01
CA CYS A 22 -0.32 -4.60 -4.98
C CYS A 22 0.78 -3.88 -4.18
N ILE A 23 0.46 -2.70 -3.66
CA ILE A 23 1.38 -1.91 -2.83
C ILE A 23 1.06 -2.24 -1.37
N ARG A 24 2.02 -2.89 -0.68
CA ARG A 24 1.91 -3.23 0.75
C ARG A 24 2.59 -2.15 1.58
N LEU A 25 1.93 -1.73 2.65
CA LEU A 25 2.45 -0.84 3.69
C LEU A 25 2.44 -1.58 5.03
N THR A 26 3.15 -1.06 6.03
CA THR A 26 2.89 -1.47 7.41
C THR A 26 1.45 -1.09 7.80
N ASN A 27 0.93 -1.71 8.87
CA ASN A 27 -0.44 -1.41 9.30
C ASN A 27 -0.59 0.01 9.86
N ASP A 28 0.47 0.56 10.47
CA ASP A 28 0.46 1.94 10.95
C ASP A 28 0.49 2.93 9.77
N ASP A 29 1.34 2.66 8.76
CA ASP A 29 1.46 3.52 7.58
C ASP A 29 0.18 3.55 6.73
N ILE A 30 -0.52 2.42 6.57
CA ILE A 30 -1.79 2.40 5.80
C ILE A 30 -2.89 3.17 6.52
N VAL A 31 -2.91 3.14 7.87
CA VAL A 31 -3.88 3.90 8.67
C VAL A 31 -3.59 5.40 8.57
N ASP A 32 -2.32 5.80 8.69
CA ASP A 32 -1.91 7.18 8.50
C ASP A 32 -2.25 7.68 7.08
N LEU A 33 -1.95 6.88 6.04
CA LEU A 33 -2.30 7.22 4.67
C LEU A 33 -3.82 7.36 4.47
N TYR A 34 -4.61 6.44 5.03
CA TYR A 34 -6.07 6.50 4.96
C TYR A 34 -6.61 7.80 5.58
N ASN A 35 -6.11 8.20 6.75
CA ASN A 35 -6.54 9.41 7.43
C ASN A 35 -6.18 10.71 6.68
N ARG A 36 -5.10 10.69 5.88
CA ARG A 36 -4.64 11.85 5.12
C ARG A 36 -5.21 11.94 3.70
N THR A 37 -5.86 10.89 3.21
CA THR A 37 -6.33 10.82 1.82
C THR A 37 -7.85 10.89 1.73
N ARG A 38 -8.33 11.50 0.64
CA ARG A 38 -9.75 11.50 0.29
C ARG A 38 -10.02 10.49 -0.81
N LEU A 39 -11.25 10.02 -0.90
CA LEU A 39 -11.69 9.22 -2.04
C LEU A 39 -11.45 9.97 -3.36
N GLY A 40 -10.94 9.25 -4.36
CA GLY A 40 -10.56 9.82 -5.66
C GLY A 40 -9.18 10.49 -5.68
N ALA A 41 -8.38 10.40 -4.61
CA ALA A 41 -6.99 10.85 -4.63
C ALA A 41 -6.19 10.13 -5.74
N THR A 42 -5.42 10.90 -6.52
CA THR A 42 -4.58 10.36 -7.58
C THR A 42 -3.39 9.60 -6.99
N VAL A 43 -3.18 8.38 -7.47
CA VAL A 43 -2.00 7.58 -7.16
C VAL A 43 -1.08 7.57 -8.37
N ILE A 44 0.16 8.04 -8.20
CA ILE A 44 1.21 8.00 -9.23
C ILE A 44 2.25 6.99 -8.77
N VAL A 45 2.47 5.94 -9.56
CA VAL A 45 3.51 4.93 -9.30
C VAL A 45 4.65 5.18 -10.27
N THR A 46 5.82 5.51 -9.75
CA THR A 46 7.04 5.71 -10.53
C THR A 46 7.99 4.53 -10.35
N ARG A 47 8.98 4.43 -11.23
CA ARG A 47 10.07 3.47 -11.12
C ARG A 47 11.17 3.98 -10.19
#